data_AF-A0A5C3P6D3-F1
#
_entry.id   AF-A0A5C3P6D3-F1
#
_cell.length_a   1.000
_cell.length_b   1.000
_cell.length_c   1.000
_cell.angle_alpha   90.00
_cell.angle_beta   90.00
_cell.angle_gamma   90.00
#
_symmetry.space_group_name_H-M   'P 1'
#
loop_
_entity.id
_entity.type
_entity.pdbx_description
1 polymer ?
#
loop_
_entity_poly.entity_id
_entity_poly.type
_entity_poly.pdbx_seq_one_letter_code
_entity_poly.pdbx_strand_id
1 'polypeptide(L)'
;MSDQSALIFALIPQTKKESWDYTANYGRGSPSSYIDNITFPKVLADKKYQYRVVAAGKDLGVRAGYTVQSDGSQKVNFLDYNAGGGIPDSQTIKVYAVDPDSGNQYLVSQWK
;
A
#
# COMPACT_ATOMS: atom_id res chain seq x y z
N MET A 1 -0.72 20.16 -14.71
CA MET A 1 -0.34 19.94 -13.29
C MET A 1 -1.43 20.58 -12.44
N SER A 2 -2.47 19.82 -12.11
CA SER A 2 -3.67 20.33 -11.46
C SER A 2 -3.72 19.97 -9.97
N ASP A 3 -4.24 20.89 -9.17
CA ASP A 3 -5.03 20.74 -7.94
C ASP A 3 -4.50 19.93 -6.72
N GLN A 4 -3.31 19.34 -6.79
CA GLN A 4 -2.73 18.65 -5.61
C GLN A 4 -2.50 19.59 -4.42
N SER A 5 -2.12 20.85 -4.68
CA SER A 5 -1.91 21.85 -3.62
C SER A 5 -3.19 22.21 -2.89
N ALA A 6 -4.34 22.29 -3.57
CA ALA A 6 -5.62 22.60 -2.94
C ALA A 6 -6.03 21.49 -1.95
N LEU A 7 -5.85 20.22 -2.33
CA LEU A 7 -6.08 19.08 -1.45
C LEU A 7 -5.18 19.13 -0.20
N ILE A 8 -3.90 19.46 -0.37
CA ILE A 8 -2.96 19.62 0.75
C ILE A 8 -3.39 20.77 1.65
N PHE A 9 -3.70 21.95 1.09
CA PHE A 9 -4.12 23.10 1.89
C PHE A 9 -5.45 22.89 2.63
N ALA A 10 -6.38 22.12 2.05
CA ALA A 10 -7.62 21.74 2.72
C ALA A 10 -7.40 20.79 3.90
N LEU A 11 -6.30 20.01 3.89
CA LEU A 11 -5.95 19.08 4.97
C LEU A 11 -5.27 19.76 6.16
N ILE A 12 -4.43 20.78 5.92
CA ILE A 12 -3.65 21.49 6.97
C ILE A 12 -4.49 21.91 8.19
N PRO A 13 -5.65 22.60 8.05
CA PRO A 13 -6.41 23.03 9.21
C PRO A 13 -7.06 21.85 9.98
N GLN A 14 -7.19 20.68 9.35
CA GLN A 14 -7.84 19.51 9.95
C GLN A 14 -6.89 18.67 10.80
N THR A 15 -5.63 18.53 10.39
CA THR A 15 -4.72 17.53 10.99
C THR A 15 -3.58 18.11 11.83
N LYS A 16 -3.45 19.44 11.95
CA LYS A 16 -2.37 20.19 12.66
C LYS A 16 -0.94 19.88 12.19
N LYS A 17 -0.51 18.61 12.22
CA LYS A 17 0.79 18.12 11.75
C LYS A 17 0.63 16.69 11.24
N GLU A 18 1.08 16.46 10.02
CA GLU A 18 1.11 15.12 9.42
C GLU A 18 2.42 14.88 8.67
N SER A 19 2.79 13.61 8.50
CA SER A 19 3.96 13.21 7.73
C SER A 19 3.82 11.79 7.24
N TRP A 20 3.88 11.61 5.93
CA TRP A 20 3.74 10.33 5.24
C TRP A 20 4.74 10.23 4.08
N ASP A 21 5.07 9.00 3.72
CA ASP A 21 5.84 8.62 2.54
C ASP A 21 5.34 7.24 2.06
N TYR A 22 4.50 7.28 1.03
CA TYR A 22 3.96 6.10 0.35
C TYR A 22 4.72 5.80 -0.95
N THR A 23 5.97 6.22 -1.08
CA THR A 23 6.83 5.81 -2.18
C THR A 23 6.94 4.28 -2.22
N ALA A 24 6.55 3.69 -3.34
CA ALA A 24 6.41 2.25 -3.48
C ALA A 24 7.78 1.57 -3.71
N ASN A 25 8.32 0.92 -2.68
CA ASN A 25 9.54 0.11 -2.81
C ASN A 25 9.18 -1.36 -3.02
N TYR A 26 9.24 -1.84 -4.26
CA TYR A 26 8.91 -3.22 -4.62
C TYR A 26 10.08 -4.17 -4.38
N GLY A 27 9.84 -5.23 -3.61
CA GLY A 27 10.79 -6.30 -3.37
C GLY A 27 10.57 -7.46 -4.35
N ARG A 28 11.62 -7.81 -5.11
CA ARG A 28 11.63 -8.97 -6.00
C ARG A 28 11.93 -10.25 -5.23
N GLY A 29 11.29 -11.33 -5.65
CA GLY A 29 11.45 -12.68 -5.11
C GLY A 29 12.52 -13.51 -5.81
N SER A 30 12.39 -14.83 -5.69
CA SER A 30 13.17 -15.82 -6.42
C SER A 30 12.24 -16.76 -7.21
N PRO A 31 12.30 -16.79 -8.55
CA PRO A 31 13.19 -16.00 -9.40
C PRO A 31 12.82 -14.50 -9.40
N SER A 32 13.76 -13.64 -9.83
CA SER A 32 13.59 -12.19 -9.77
C SER A 32 12.46 -11.64 -10.64
N SER A 33 11.87 -12.44 -11.53
CA SER A 33 10.67 -12.12 -12.32
C SER A 33 9.37 -12.08 -11.50
N TYR A 34 9.44 -12.28 -10.19
CA TYR A 34 8.30 -12.17 -9.28
C TYR A 34 8.49 -10.99 -8.33
N ILE A 35 7.39 -10.31 -8.04
CA ILE A 35 7.27 -9.30 -7.00
C ILE A 35 6.65 -9.95 -5.78
N ASP A 36 7.41 -10.00 -4.68
CA ASP A 36 7.00 -10.68 -3.46
C ASP A 36 6.37 -9.73 -2.45
N ASN A 37 6.75 -8.46 -2.47
CA ASN A 37 6.27 -7.48 -1.51
C ASN A 37 6.40 -6.04 -2.01
N ILE A 38 5.78 -5.14 -1.26
CA ILE A 38 5.96 -3.69 -1.34
C ILE A 38 6.20 -3.15 0.07
N THR A 39 7.12 -2.19 0.20
CA THR A 39 7.37 -1.45 1.45
C THR A 39 7.14 0.04 1.24
N PHE A 40 6.33 0.64 2.11
CA PHE A 40 6.13 2.08 2.20
C PHE A 40 7.02 2.63 3.33
N PRO A 41 7.88 3.63 3.10
CA PRO A 41 8.81 4.14 4.10
C PRO A 41 8.15 4.75 5.33
N LYS A 42 6.99 5.39 5.17
CA LYS A 42 6.27 6.03 6.29
C LYS A 42 4.77 6.06 6.06
N VAL A 43 4.05 5.13 6.66
CA VAL A 43 2.59 5.07 6.56
C VAL A 43 1.90 5.94 7.61
N LEU A 44 0.62 6.26 7.38
CA LEU A 44 -0.26 6.78 8.43
C LEU A 44 -0.49 5.67 9.47
N ALA A 45 -0.41 6.03 10.75
CA ALA A 45 -0.49 5.11 11.88
C ALA A 45 -1.54 5.53 12.93
N ASP A 46 -2.43 6.47 12.57
CA ASP A 46 -3.56 6.91 13.39
C ASP A 46 -4.63 5.81 13.55
N LYS A 47 -4.72 4.91 12.57
CA LYS A 47 -5.62 3.75 12.57
C LYS A 47 -4.90 2.46 12.19
N LYS A 48 -5.58 1.34 12.44
CA LYS A 48 -5.14 0.00 12.01
C LYS A 48 -5.54 -0.26 10.55
N TYR A 49 -4.96 0.48 9.62
CA TYR A 49 -5.24 0.29 8.19
C TYR A 49 -4.91 -1.13 7.73
N GLN A 50 -5.74 -1.63 6.82
CA GLN A 50 -5.54 -2.90 6.12
C GLN A 50 -5.17 -2.63 4.66
N TYR A 51 -4.78 -3.68 3.93
CA TYR A 51 -4.49 -3.56 2.51
C TYR A 51 -5.30 -4.56 1.68
N ARG A 52 -5.83 -4.10 0.54
CA ARG A 52 -6.35 -4.96 -0.53
C ARG A 52 -5.31 -5.07 -1.64
N VAL A 53 -5.09 -6.29 -2.14
CA VAL A 53 -4.21 -6.53 -3.30
C VAL A 53 -5.04 -7.07 -4.46
N VAL A 54 -4.89 -6.46 -5.63
CA VAL A 54 -5.50 -6.92 -6.89
C VAL A 54 -4.40 -7.17 -7.91
N ALA A 55 -4.34 -8.37 -8.48
CA ALA A 55 -3.31 -8.79 -9.44
C ALA A 55 -3.96 -9.27 -10.74
N ALA A 56 -3.55 -8.73 -11.89
CA ALA A 56 -4.13 -9.05 -13.20
C ALA A 56 -5.68 -8.99 -13.23
N GLY A 57 -6.27 -8.06 -12.47
CA GLY A 57 -7.73 -7.90 -12.33
C GLY A 57 -8.40 -8.85 -11.33
N LYS A 58 -7.68 -9.84 -10.79
CA LYS A 58 -8.16 -10.73 -9.73
C LYS A 58 -7.97 -10.08 -8.37
N ASP A 59 -9.04 -9.95 -7.60
CA ASP A 59 -8.98 -9.55 -6.20
C ASP A 59 -8.41 -10.70 -5.35
N LEU A 60 -7.30 -10.44 -4.65
CA LEU A 60 -6.66 -11.40 -3.74
C LEU A 60 -7.12 -11.21 -2.29
N GLY A 61 -8.02 -10.24 -2.05
CA GLY A 61 -8.64 -9.98 -0.77
C GLY A 61 -7.94 -8.91 0.07
N VAL A 62 -8.46 -8.73 1.27
CA VAL A 62 -7.99 -7.76 2.27
C VAL A 62 -7.26 -8.50 3.39
N ARG A 63 -6.09 -8.00 3.79
CA ARG A 63 -5.41 -8.48 5.01
C ARG A 63 -4.86 -7.30 5.81
N ALA A 64 -4.65 -7.55 7.10
CA ALA A 64 -3.86 -6.64 7.91
C ALA A 64 -2.44 -6.52 7.32
N GLY A 65 -1.90 -5.31 7.26
CA GLY A 65 -0.48 -5.11 6.98
C GLY A 65 0.37 -5.67 8.13
N TYR A 66 1.67 -5.83 7.89
CA TYR A 66 2.59 -6.13 8.98
C TYR A 66 2.64 -4.95 9.97
N THR A 67 3.13 -5.20 11.18
CA THR A 67 3.33 -4.14 12.17
C THR A 67 4.14 -3.00 11.57
N VAL A 68 3.67 -1.77 11.77
CA VAL A 68 4.43 -0.57 11.43
C VAL A 68 5.72 -0.58 12.23
N GLN A 69 6.86 -0.46 11.55
CA GLN A 69 8.17 -0.52 12.16
C GLN A 69 8.49 0.79 12.90
N SER A 70 9.55 0.80 13.71
CA SER A 70 9.96 1.98 14.49
C SER A 70 10.36 3.18 13.64
N ASP A 71 10.75 2.96 12.38
CA ASP A 71 11.05 3.99 11.39
C ASP A 71 9.78 4.52 10.67
N GLY A 72 8.61 3.95 10.96
CA GLY A 72 7.33 4.26 10.31
C GLY A 72 7.04 3.42 9.07
N SER A 73 7.98 2.56 8.65
CA SER A 73 7.80 1.77 7.45
C SER A 73 6.80 0.64 7.65
N GLN A 74 6.13 0.25 6.58
CA GLN A 74 5.22 -0.87 6.59
C GLN A 74 5.35 -1.69 5.32
N LYS A 75 5.50 -3.01 5.50
CA LYS A 75 5.57 -3.98 4.42
C LYS A 75 4.22 -4.66 4.21
N VAL A 76 3.84 -4.81 2.94
CA VAL A 76 2.76 -5.68 2.49
C VAL A 76 3.39 -6.86 1.74
N ASN A 77 3.28 -8.05 2.30
CA ASN A 77 3.84 -9.27 1.73
C ASN A 77 2.81 -9.96 0.82
N PHE A 78 3.04 -10.00 -0.49
CA PHE A 78 2.10 -10.56 -1.46
C PHE A 78 1.96 -12.07 -1.38
N LEU A 79 2.95 -12.77 -0.81
CA LEU A 79 2.87 -14.21 -0.57
C LEU A 79 1.68 -14.55 0.34
N ASP A 80 1.38 -13.68 1.30
CA ASP A 80 0.24 -13.87 2.20
C ASP A 80 -1.10 -13.81 1.43
N TYR A 81 -1.15 -13.04 0.33
CA TYR A 81 -2.34 -12.88 -0.51
C TYR A 81 -2.43 -13.93 -1.62
N ASN A 82 -1.30 -14.41 -2.12
CA ASN A 82 -1.21 -15.24 -3.32
C ASN A 82 -0.73 -16.67 -3.01
N ALA A 83 -1.32 -17.28 -1.98
CA ALA A 83 -1.10 -18.69 -1.61
C ALA A 83 0.39 -19.09 -1.44
N GLY A 84 1.20 -18.20 -0.86
CA GLY A 84 2.62 -18.41 -0.62
C GLY A 84 3.55 -18.06 -1.79
N GLY A 85 3.02 -17.63 -2.94
CA GLY A 85 3.80 -17.23 -4.11
C GLY A 85 3.87 -15.72 -4.31
N GLY A 86 4.96 -15.23 -4.93
CA GLY A 86 5.02 -13.87 -5.47
C GLY A 86 4.05 -13.66 -6.63
N ILE A 87 3.93 -12.43 -7.10
CA ILE A 87 3.13 -12.08 -8.29
C ILE A 87 4.08 -11.84 -9.46
N PRO A 88 3.90 -12.46 -10.64
CA PRO A 88 4.75 -12.21 -11.81
C PRO A 88 4.81 -10.73 -12.16
N ASP A 89 6.00 -10.20 -12.44
CA ASP A 89 6.21 -8.78 -12.73
C ASP A 89 5.62 -8.32 -14.07
N SER A 90 5.19 -9.26 -14.92
CA SER A 90 4.41 -9.01 -16.13
C SER A 90 2.93 -8.68 -15.85
N GLN A 91 2.45 -8.85 -14.61
CA GLN A 91 1.08 -8.56 -14.21
C GLN A 91 0.98 -7.16 -13.58
N THR A 92 -0.12 -6.46 -13.87
CA THR A 92 -0.48 -5.26 -13.10
C THR A 92 -0.83 -5.66 -11.66
N ILE A 93 -0.23 -4.98 -10.68
CA ILE A 93 -0.51 -5.14 -9.25
C ILE A 93 -1.05 -3.82 -8.71
N LYS A 94 -2.24 -3.82 -8.11
CA LYS A 94 -2.81 -2.65 -7.43
C LYS A 94 -2.89 -2.93 -5.93
N VAL A 95 -2.42 -1.97 -5.13
CA VAL A 95 -2.48 -2.03 -3.68
C VAL A 95 -3.33 -0.87 -3.19
N TYR A 96 -4.36 -1.19 -2.40
CA TYR A 96 -5.25 -0.21 -1.80
C TYR A 96 -5.07 -0.21 -0.29
N ALA A 97 -4.99 0.97 0.33
CA ALA A 97 -5.20 1.10 1.76
C ALA A 97 -6.71 1.06 2.05
N VAL A 98 -7.11 0.33 3.08
CA VAL A 98 -8.51 0.15 3.50
C VAL A 98 -8.68 0.81 4.88
N ASP A 99 -9.56 1.81 4.94
CA ASP A 99 -9.93 2.49 6.18
C ASP A 99 -10.79 1.56 7.05
N PRO A 100 -10.34 1.20 8.28
CA PRO A 100 -11.05 0.23 9.10
C PRO A 100 -12.42 0.73 9.59
N ASP A 101 -12.65 2.05 9.63
CA ASP A 101 -13.90 2.60 10.16
C ASP A 101 -15.02 2.61 9.12
N SER A 102 -14.67 2.82 7.84
CA SER A 102 -15.63 3.02 6.74
C SER A 102 -15.63 1.88 5.71
N GLY A 103 -14.56 1.08 5.64
CA GLY A 103 -14.33 0.13 4.56
C GLY A 103 -13.95 0.78 3.23
N ASN A 104 -13.80 2.11 3.19
CA ASN A 104 -13.36 2.82 1.99
C ASN A 104 -11.95 2.40 1.59
N GLN A 105 -11.69 2.38 0.29
CA GLN A 105 -10.45 1.86 -0.26
C GLN A 105 -9.81 2.88 -1.20
N TYR A 106 -8.53 3.17 -0.96
CA TYR A 106 -7.79 4.20 -1.69
C TYR A 106 -6.56 3.57 -2.34
N LEU A 107 -6.40 3.76 -3.65
CA LEU A 107 -5.24 3.25 -4.37
C LEU A 107 -3.97 3.96 -3.85
N VAL A 108 -3.05 3.21 -3.27
CA VAL A 108 -1.77 3.74 -2.74
C VAL A 108 -0.59 3.39 -3.61
N SER A 109 -0.68 2.32 -4.41
CA SER A 109 0.36 1.96 -5.36
C SER A 109 -0.15 1.11 -6.52
N GLN A 110 0.55 1.17 -7.64
CA GLN A 110 0.30 0.35 -8.82
C GLN A 110 1.62 -0.01 -9.54
N TRP A 111 1.88 -1.32 -9.69
CA TRP A 111 2.92 -1.87 -10.56
C TRP A 111 2.33 -2.09 -11.95
N LYS A 112 3.09 -1.78 -13.01
CA LYS A 112 2.70 -1.94 -14.41
C LYS A 112 3.87 -2.43 -15.24
#